data_AF-A0A932ZUA5-F1
#
_entry.id   AF-A0A932ZUA5-F1
#
_cell.length_a   1.000
_cell.length_b   1.000
_cell.length_c   1.000
_cell.angle_alpha   90.00
_cell.angle_beta   90.00
_cell.angle_gamma   90.00
#
_symmetry.space_group_name_H-M   'P 1'
#
loop_
_entity.id
_entity.type
_entity.pdbx_description
1 polymer ?
#
loop_
_entity_poly.entity_id
_entity_poly.type
_entity_poly.pdbx_seq_one_letter_code
_entity_poly.pdbx_strand_id
1 'polypeptide(L)' 'MPTYDFKCAKCGKNVTLVLGVTDYERKAYKCPKCGSKKLDRRISSFRVQTSKKS' A
#
# COMPACT_ATOMS: atom_id res chain seq x y z
N MET A 1 -7.75 -8.11 -9.51
CA MET A 1 -6.49 -8.18 -8.73
C MET A 1 -6.44 -6.95 -7.83
N PRO A 2 -6.12 -7.08 -6.52
CA PRO A 2 -6.10 -5.93 -5.62
C PRO A 2 -4.92 -5.00 -5.91
N THR A 3 -5.19 -3.70 -5.93
CA THR A 3 -4.18 -2.65 -6.04
C THR A 3 -3.90 -2.08 -4.66
N TYR A 4 -2.62 -1.98 -4.31
CA TYR A 4 -2.16 -1.47 -3.03
C TYR A 4 -1.33 -0.21 -3.26
N ASP A 5 -1.68 0.84 -2.51
CA ASP A 5 -0.92 2.08 -2.52
C ASP A 5 0.15 2.08 -1.44
N PHE A 6 1.38 2.33 -1.88
CA PHE A 6 2.56 2.41 -1.04
C PHE A 6 3.21 3.78 -1.17
N LYS A 7 3.86 4.22 -0.10
CA LYS A 7 4.78 5.35 -0.12
C LYS A 7 6.20 4.85 0.06
N CYS A 8 7.07 5.20 -0.87
CA CYS A 8 8.48 4.91 -0.77
C CYS A 8 9.14 5.80 0.28
N ALA A 9 9.70 5.22 1.35
CA ALA A 9 10.39 5.99 2.40
C ALA A 9 11.67 6.67 1.88
N LYS A 10 12.36 6.05 0.91
CA LYS A 10 13.61 6.59 0.33
C LYS A 10 13.40 7.75 -0.63
N CYS A 11 12.31 7.70 -1.40
CA CYS A 11 12.09 8.58 -2.54
C CYS A 11 10.88 9.49 -2.37
N GLY A 12 10.09 9.30 -1.30
CA GLY A 12 8.91 10.08 -0.97
C GLY A 12 7.73 9.90 -1.93
N LYS A 13 7.93 9.22 -3.07
CA LYS A 13 6.93 9.03 -4.11
C LYS A 13 5.90 7.97 -3.72
N ASN A 14 4.66 8.22 -4.14
CA ASN A 14 3.59 7.25 -4.07
C ASN A 14 3.74 6.26 -5.22
N VAL A 15 3.53 4.98 -4.92
CA VAL A 15 3.64 3.87 -5.84
C VAL A 15 2.42 2.99 -5.65
N THR A 16 1.66 2.82 -6.72
CA THR A 16 0.54 1.89 -6.75
C THR A 16 1.04 0.58 -7.34
N LEU A 17 0.93 -0.51 -6.58
CA LEU A 17 1.33 -1.84 -7.02
C LEU A 17 0.12 -2.77 -7.07
N VAL A 18 -0.02 -3.47 -8.20
CA VAL A 18 -1.00 -4.55 -8.33
C VAL A 18 -0.35 -5.80 -7.76
N LEU A 19 -0.78 -6.23 -6.57
CA LEU A 19 -0.19 -7.39 -5.89
C LEU A 19 -1.24 -8.47 -5.71
N GLY A 20 -0.84 -9.72 -5.93
CA GLY A 20 -1.60 -10.84 -5.40
C GLY A 20 -1.51 -10.88 -3.88
N VAL A 21 -2.52 -11.43 -3.21
CA VAL A 21 -2.51 -11.60 -1.75
C VAL A 21 -1.26 -12.38 -1.31
N THR A 22 -0.88 -13.42 -2.06
CA THR A 22 0.34 -14.21 -1.83
C THR A 22 1.63 -13.39 -1.96
N ASP A 23 1.72 -12.46 -2.90
CA ASP A 23 2.90 -11.60 -3.10
C ASP A 23 2.99 -10.52 -2.01
N TYR A 24 1.83 -10.01 -1.59
CA TYR A 24 1.69 -9.10 -0.46
C TYR A 24 2.14 -9.75 0.87
N GLU A 25 1.68 -10.98 1.13
CA GLU A 25 2.09 -11.79 2.29
C GLU A 25 3.61 -12.07 2.31
N ARG A 26 4.17 -12.35 1.12
CA ARG A 26 5.62 -12.56 0.95
C ARG A 26 6.45 -11.27 1.04
N LYS A 27 5.80 -10.10 1.10
CA LYS A 27 6.46 -8.78 1.08
C LYS A 27 7.52 -8.66 -0.03
N ALA A 28 7.26 -9.30 -1.18
CA ALA A 28 8.22 -9.41 -2.28
C ALA A 28 8.21 -8.20 -3.22
N TYR A 29 7.58 -7.09 -2.81
CA TYR A 29 7.45 -5.88 -3.61
C TYR A 29 8.59 -4.88 -3.39
N LYS A 30 9.00 -4.20 -4.47
CA LYS A 30 10.05 -3.16 -4.46
C LYS A 30 9.54 -1.90 -5.15
N CYS A 31 10.14 -0.78 -4.82
CA CYS A 31 9.81 0.49 -5.45
C CYS A 31 10.35 0.48 -6.90
N PRO A 32 9.52 0.66 -7.93
CA PRO A 32 9.95 0.64 -9.32
C PRO A 32 10.82 1.86 -9.69
N LYS A 33 10.85 2.91 -8.86
CA LYS A 33 11.64 4.12 -9.10
C LYS A 33 13.04 4.06 -8.49
N CYS A 34 13.24 3.37 -7.38
CA CYS A 34 14.52 3.40 -6.64
C CYS A 34 15.03 2.03 -6.19
N GLY A 35 14.30 0.94 -6.47
CA GLY A 35 14.66 -0.42 -6.08
C GLY A 35 14.60 -0.71 -4.58
N SER A 36 14.19 0.27 -3.75
CA SER A 36 14.10 0.10 -2.30
C SER A 36 13.00 -0.91 -1.93
N LYS A 37 13.29 -1.76 -0.94
CA LYS A 37 12.31 -2.64 -0.28
C LYS A 37 11.51 -1.91 0.83
N LYS A 38 11.93 -0.69 1.21
CA LYS A 38 11.24 0.12 2.22
C LYS A 38 10.07 0.88 1.58
N LEU A 39 8.93 0.22 1.50
CA LEU A 39 7.64 0.79 1.12
C LEU A 39 6.70 0.76 2.32
N ASP A 40 6.23 1.92 2.73
CA ASP A 40 5.21 2.06 3.77
C ASP A 40 3.83 1.94 3.12
N ARG A 41 3.00 1.02 3.62
CA ARG A 41 1.64 0.86 3.13
C ARG A 41 0.83 2.09 3.53
N ARG A 42 0.36 2.85 2.55
CA ARG A 42 -0.66 3.87 2.76
C ARG A 42 -1.99 3.16 2.81
N ILE A 43 -2.33 2.59 3.96
CA ILE A 43 -3.72 2.22 4.22
C ILE A 43 -4.44 3.56 4.30
N SER A 44 -5.18 3.93 3.25
CA SER A 44 -6.16 4.99 3.39
C SER A 44 -7.03 4.57 4.57
N SER A 45 -7.01 5.35 5.65
CA SER A 45 -7.76 5.05 6.87
C SER A 45 -9.22 4.92 6.47
N PHE A 46 -9.70 3.68 6.31
CA PHE A 46 -11.11 3.41 6.04
C PHE A 46 -11.87 3.85 7.29
N ARG A 47 -12.38 5.08 7.24
CA ARG A 47 -13.22 5.62 8.29
C ARG A 47 -14.60 5.03 8.08
N VAL A 48 -14.92 3.96 8.82
CA VAL A 48 -16.29 3.45 8.87
C VAL A 48 -17.11 4.50 9.61
N GLN A 49 -17.78 5.36 8.85
CA GLN A 49 -18.75 6.29 9.39
C GLN A 49 -19.98 5.46 9.74
N THR A 50 -20.00 4.89 10.95
CA THR A 50 -21.22 4.27 11.46
C THR A 50 -22.21 5.39 11.73
N SER A 51 -23.21 5.50 10.87
CA SER A 51 -24.44 6.21 11.21
C SER A 51 -25.00 5.50 12.45
N LYS A 52 -24.80 6.10 13.62
CA LYS A 52 -25.60 5.76 14.80
C LYS A 52 -27.04 6.08 14.43
N LYS A 53 -27.82 5.04 14.13
CA LYS A 53 -29.27 5.13 14.06
C LYS A 53 -29.75 5.47 15.48
N SER A 54 -30.38 6.63 15.62
CA SER A 54 -31.05 7.11 16.84
C SER A 54 -31.91 6.03 17.49
#